data_AF-A0A450W4L1-F1
#
_entry.id   AF-A0A450W4L1-F1
#
_cell.length_a   1.000
_cell.length_b   1.000
_cell.length_c   1.000
_cell.angle_alpha   90.00
_cell.angle_beta   90.00
_cell.angle_gamma   90.00
#
_symmetry.space_group_name_H-M   'P 1'
#
loop_
_entity.id
_entity.type
_entity.pdbx_description
1 polymer ?
#
loop_
_entity_poly.entity_id
_entity_poly.type
_entity_poly.pdbx_seq_one_letter_code
_entity_poly.pdbx_strand_id
1 'polypeptide(L)'
;MRDDTKYPRRFKNYSDAFFHPLTQGTYPLDYEAQGLAQPFPDDRVQFLAFNSCWQIDEFFPDRASLHPGAVARCLAEADRQLLGEGLTTGDVLRVAVWHHPVTGNQKIGNTAFTEQLRKAGVRLVLHGHVHEDRTDLVGYQQHRILHVAGAGSFGVWSAERPPAAPQLYNLMEVDRGLGSVKVHTRYKDNEEGAWQGRAIWPGPEKGTKRTYYRVGLV
;
A
#
# COMPACT_ATOMS: atom_id res chain seq x y z
N MET A 1 -3.05 -0.90 31.90
CA MET A 1 -4.35 -1.15 31.24
C MET A 1 -4.58 -0.02 30.24
N ARG A 2 -5.00 -0.32 29.01
CA ARG A 2 -5.22 0.68 27.95
C ARG A 2 -6.46 1.52 28.28
N ASP A 3 -6.36 2.84 28.13
CA ASP A 3 -7.50 3.76 28.21
C ASP A 3 -8.04 3.98 26.78
N ASP A 4 -9.15 3.31 26.46
CA ASP A 4 -9.76 3.34 25.12
C ASP A 4 -10.23 4.74 24.69
N THR A 5 -10.47 5.65 25.65
CA THR A 5 -10.86 7.04 25.35
C THR A 5 -9.66 7.88 24.93
N LYS A 6 -8.50 7.64 25.55
CA LYS A 6 -7.27 8.39 25.24
C LYS A 6 -6.47 7.78 24.10
N TYR A 7 -6.57 6.47 23.90
CA TYR A 7 -5.75 5.74 22.95
C TYR A 7 -5.83 6.26 21.50
N PRO A 8 -6.99 6.68 20.96
CA PRO A 8 -7.07 7.33 19.64
C PRO A 8 -6.20 8.60 19.49
N ARG A 9 -5.96 9.33 20.59
CA ARG A 9 -5.21 10.59 20.58
C ARG A 9 -3.74 10.44 20.22
N ARG A 10 -3.20 9.22 20.21
CA ARG A 10 -1.82 8.95 19.73
C ARG A 10 -1.60 9.39 18.27
N PHE A 11 -2.67 9.44 17.46
CA PHE A 11 -2.61 9.94 16.09
C PHE A 11 -2.73 11.46 15.97
N LYS A 12 -2.94 12.20 17.07
CA LYS A 12 -3.07 13.66 17.04
C LYS A 12 -1.81 14.34 16.54
N ASN A 13 -0.63 13.87 16.96
CA ASN A 13 0.63 14.45 16.48
C ASN A 13 0.81 14.23 14.97
N TYR A 14 0.48 13.03 14.47
CA TYR A 14 0.49 12.75 13.03
C TYR A 14 -0.50 13.66 12.28
N SER A 15 -1.73 13.81 12.80
CA SER A 15 -2.73 14.70 12.24
C SER A 15 -2.22 16.13 12.11
N ASP A 16 -1.73 16.70 13.21
CA ASP A 16 -1.48 18.13 13.30
C ASP A 16 -0.12 18.53 12.73
N ALA A 17 0.90 17.70 12.94
CA ALA A 17 2.28 18.04 12.58
C ALA A 17 2.71 17.52 11.21
N PHE A 18 2.01 16.53 10.64
CA PHE A 18 2.37 15.95 9.34
C PHE A 18 1.22 16.04 8.33
N PHE A 19 0.05 15.49 8.65
CA PHE A 19 -1.05 15.40 7.69
C PHE A 19 -1.65 16.77 7.36
N HIS A 20 -1.89 17.61 8.36
CA HIS A 20 -2.49 18.93 8.17
C HIS A 20 -1.62 19.88 7.35
N PRO A 21 -0.31 20.04 7.60
CA PRO A 21 0.54 20.89 6.75
C PRO A 21 0.54 20.47 5.26
N LEU A 22 0.45 19.17 4.98
CA LEU A 22 0.51 18.63 3.61
C LEU A 22 -0.83 18.69 2.87
N THR A 23 -1.93 18.45 3.57
CA THR A 23 -3.26 18.28 2.96
C THR A 23 -4.21 19.44 3.24
N GLN A 24 -3.86 20.30 4.20
CA GLN A 24 -4.73 21.31 4.83
C GLN A 24 -6.00 20.73 5.49
N GLY A 25 -6.10 19.39 5.62
CA GLY A 25 -7.17 18.69 6.32
C GLY A 25 -6.76 18.23 7.72
N THR A 26 -7.66 17.54 8.43
CA THR A 26 -7.36 16.92 9.73
C THR A 26 -7.43 15.41 9.59
N TYR A 27 -6.41 14.70 10.07
CA TYR A 27 -6.47 13.24 10.07
C TYR A 27 -7.39 12.75 11.19
N PRO A 28 -8.38 11.90 10.90
CA PRO A 28 -9.36 11.50 11.90
C PRO A 28 -8.73 10.66 13.01
N LEU A 29 -9.11 10.97 14.26
CA LEU A 29 -8.72 10.16 15.41
C LEU A 29 -9.62 8.93 15.57
N ASP A 30 -10.88 9.02 15.15
CA ASP A 30 -11.79 7.88 15.09
C ASP A 30 -11.28 6.85 14.07
N TYR A 31 -11.01 5.63 14.54
CA TYR A 31 -10.52 4.53 13.72
C TYR A 31 -11.46 4.22 12.57
N GLU A 32 -12.77 4.39 12.74
CA GLU A 32 -13.73 4.12 11.68
C GLU A 32 -13.62 5.09 10.49
N ALA A 33 -13.00 6.26 10.69
CA ALA A 33 -12.76 7.25 9.65
C ALA A 33 -11.34 7.18 9.07
N GLN A 34 -10.48 6.26 9.52
CA GLN A 34 -9.08 6.14 9.09
C GLN A 34 -8.88 5.34 7.78
N GLY A 35 -9.82 5.52 6.85
CA GLY A 35 -9.74 5.06 5.48
C GLY A 35 -10.05 6.23 4.54
N LEU A 36 -9.16 6.52 3.61
CA LEU A 36 -9.25 7.67 2.72
C LEU A 36 -9.32 7.20 1.26
N ALA A 37 -10.32 7.64 0.54
CA ALA A 37 -10.45 7.42 -0.90
C ALA A 37 -10.10 8.71 -1.66
N GLN A 38 -9.23 8.59 -2.66
CA GLN A 38 -8.79 9.70 -3.49
C GLN A 38 -8.88 9.30 -4.98
N PRO A 39 -9.78 9.92 -5.76
CA PRO A 39 -9.89 9.66 -7.20
C PRO A 39 -8.92 10.56 -7.99
N PHE A 40 -8.44 10.03 -9.10
CA PHE A 40 -7.71 10.74 -10.15
C PHE A 40 -8.40 10.37 -11.47
N PRO A 41 -9.53 11.02 -11.81
CA PRO A 41 -10.39 10.60 -12.92
C PRO A 41 -9.68 10.68 -14.28
N ASP A 42 -8.89 11.73 -14.50
CA ASP A 42 -8.13 11.93 -15.75
C ASP A 42 -7.11 10.79 -15.99
N ASP A 43 -6.51 10.28 -14.92
CA ASP A 43 -5.56 9.17 -14.97
C ASP A 43 -6.24 7.79 -14.86
N ARG A 44 -7.55 7.77 -14.59
CA ARG A 44 -8.35 6.56 -14.32
C ARG A 44 -7.77 5.71 -13.20
N VAL A 45 -7.30 6.35 -12.12
CA VAL A 45 -6.76 5.69 -10.91
C VAL A 45 -7.54 6.15 -9.69
N GLN A 46 -7.75 5.26 -8.73
CA GLN A 46 -8.29 5.60 -7.41
C GLN A 46 -7.45 4.96 -6.31
N PHE A 47 -6.96 5.77 -5.38
CA PHE A 47 -6.21 5.30 -4.22
C PHE A 47 -7.11 5.14 -3.00
N LEU A 48 -6.97 4.02 -2.30
CA LEU A 48 -7.63 3.70 -1.03
C LEU A 48 -6.57 3.53 0.05
N ALA A 49 -6.34 4.56 0.87
CA ALA A 49 -5.30 4.56 1.89
C ALA A 49 -5.88 4.20 3.27
N PHE A 50 -5.19 3.34 4.02
CA PHE A 50 -5.66 2.82 5.30
C PHE A 50 -4.61 2.86 6.41
N ASN A 51 -5.06 3.05 7.65
CA ASN A 51 -4.20 2.91 8.84
C ASN A 51 -4.04 1.45 9.26
N SER A 52 -2.88 0.86 8.95
CA SER A 52 -2.55 -0.49 9.41
C SER A 52 -2.10 -0.59 10.88
N CYS A 53 -1.99 0.54 11.60
CA CYS A 53 -1.41 0.62 12.93
C CYS A 53 -2.46 0.70 14.06
N TRP A 54 -3.76 0.62 13.76
CA TRP A 54 -4.84 1.00 14.69
C TRP A 54 -4.89 0.20 16.00
N GLN A 55 -4.33 -1.02 16.02
CA GLN A 55 -4.23 -1.89 17.21
C GLN A 55 -2.83 -2.00 17.83
N ILE A 56 -1.82 -1.35 17.24
CA ILE A 56 -0.43 -1.43 17.70
C ILE A 56 -0.22 -0.55 18.93
N ASP A 57 0.33 -1.07 20.01
CA ASP A 57 0.76 -0.27 21.17
C ASP A 57 2.07 -0.80 21.76
N GLU A 58 2.53 -0.18 22.85
CA GLU A 58 3.78 -0.54 23.52
C GLU A 58 3.79 -1.99 24.07
N PHE A 59 2.62 -2.56 24.37
CA PHE A 59 2.47 -3.93 24.87
C PHE A 59 2.19 -4.94 23.75
N PHE A 60 1.62 -4.47 22.64
CA PHE A 60 1.21 -5.28 21.50
C PHE A 60 1.74 -4.71 20.18
N PRO A 61 3.06 -4.72 19.96
CA PRO A 61 3.68 -4.14 18.78
C PRO A 61 3.28 -4.86 17.47
N ASP A 62 2.97 -6.16 17.55
CA ASP A 62 2.68 -7.00 16.38
C ASP A 62 1.20 -7.02 15.97
N ARG A 63 0.33 -6.24 16.62
CA ARG A 63 -1.11 -6.20 16.30
C ARG A 63 -1.45 -5.26 15.14
N ALA A 64 -0.68 -5.33 14.07
CA ALA A 64 -1.03 -4.64 12.82
C ALA A 64 -2.34 -5.22 12.24
N SER A 65 -3.25 -4.36 11.80
CA SER A 65 -4.51 -4.73 11.13
C SER A 65 -5.16 -3.49 10.51
N LEU A 66 -6.31 -3.59 9.85
CA LEU A 66 -7.14 -2.46 9.43
C LEU A 66 -8.45 -2.46 10.21
N HIS A 67 -8.96 -1.28 10.59
CA HIS A 67 -10.25 -1.20 11.27
C HIS A 67 -11.37 -1.57 10.29
N PRO A 68 -12.25 -2.56 10.58
CA PRO A 68 -13.25 -3.03 9.63
C PRO A 68 -14.20 -1.93 9.13
N GLY A 69 -14.63 -1.02 10.02
CA GLY A 69 -15.47 0.11 9.63
C GLY A 69 -14.74 1.13 8.76
N ALA A 70 -13.42 1.28 8.90
CA ALA A 70 -12.64 2.14 7.99
C ALA A 70 -12.60 1.56 6.58
N VAL A 71 -12.47 0.25 6.46
CA VAL A 71 -12.54 -0.45 5.18
C VAL A 71 -13.90 -0.24 4.55
N ALA A 72 -14.99 -0.53 5.28
CA ALA A 72 -16.35 -0.39 4.76
C ALA A 72 -16.68 1.06 4.34
N ARG A 73 -16.38 2.05 5.19
CA ARG A 73 -16.66 3.47 4.90
C ARG A 73 -15.83 3.99 3.72
N CYS A 74 -14.54 3.64 3.65
CA CYS A 74 -13.69 4.04 2.54
C CYS A 74 -14.17 3.47 1.21
N LEU A 75 -14.63 2.21 1.18
CA LEU A 75 -15.15 1.60 -0.05
C LEU A 75 -16.47 2.25 -0.49
N ALA A 76 -17.38 2.55 0.44
CA ALA A 76 -18.61 3.26 0.15
C ALA A 76 -18.35 4.68 -0.39
N GLU A 77 -17.39 5.39 0.22
CA GLU A 77 -16.96 6.71 -0.25
C GLU A 77 -16.30 6.62 -1.63
N ALA A 78 -15.46 5.62 -1.87
CA ALA A 78 -14.81 5.39 -3.15
C ALA A 78 -15.82 5.14 -4.28
N ASP A 79 -16.87 4.35 -4.02
CA ASP A 79 -17.96 4.12 -4.98
C ASP A 79 -18.73 5.42 -5.26
N ARG A 80 -19.03 6.21 -4.20
CA ARG A 80 -19.70 7.50 -4.33
C ARG A 80 -18.91 8.50 -5.17
N GLN A 81 -17.59 8.58 -4.98
CA GLN A 81 -16.70 9.45 -5.74
C GLN A 81 -16.70 9.11 -7.22
N LEU A 82 -16.58 7.82 -7.58
CA LEU A 82 -16.62 7.40 -8.99
C LEU A 82 -17.97 7.72 -9.63
N LEU A 83 -19.08 7.47 -8.92
CA LEU A 83 -20.41 7.81 -9.42
C LEU A 83 -20.55 9.31 -9.70
N GLY A 84 -19.99 10.17 -8.83
CA GLY A 84 -19.98 11.62 -9.02
C GLY A 84 -19.22 12.06 -10.29
N GLU A 85 -18.20 11.31 -10.69
CA GLU A 85 -17.43 11.52 -11.93
C GLU A 85 -18.05 10.81 -13.15
N GLY A 86 -19.20 10.12 -12.99
CA GLY A 86 -19.80 9.32 -14.06
C GLY A 86 -19.00 8.06 -14.41
N LEU A 87 -18.14 7.59 -13.51
CA LEU A 87 -17.28 6.41 -13.68
C LEU A 87 -17.79 5.25 -12.84
N THR A 88 -17.38 4.04 -13.21
CA THR A 88 -17.59 2.81 -12.43
C THR A 88 -16.26 2.22 -11.98
N THR A 89 -16.31 1.23 -11.09
CA THR A 89 -15.11 0.48 -10.66
C THR A 89 -14.37 -0.19 -11.82
N GLY A 90 -15.06 -0.52 -12.92
CA GLY A 90 -14.43 -1.09 -14.11
C GLY A 90 -13.65 -0.06 -14.94
N ASP A 91 -13.93 1.23 -14.73
CA ASP A 91 -13.31 2.31 -15.49
C ASP A 91 -12.00 2.78 -14.87
N VAL A 92 -11.66 2.35 -13.65
CA VAL A 92 -10.47 2.81 -12.93
C VAL A 92 -9.65 1.67 -12.34
N LEU A 93 -8.35 1.90 -12.17
CA LEU A 93 -7.50 1.05 -11.37
C LEU A 93 -7.61 1.46 -9.89
N ARG A 94 -8.23 0.60 -9.07
CA ARG A 94 -8.22 0.74 -7.61
C ARG A 94 -6.94 0.19 -7.00
N VAL A 95 -6.21 1.07 -6.32
CA VAL A 95 -4.96 0.77 -5.62
C VAL A 95 -5.17 0.98 -4.13
N ALA A 96 -5.03 -0.07 -3.32
CA ALA A 96 -5.05 0.07 -1.87
C ALA A 96 -3.65 0.27 -1.30
N VAL A 97 -3.53 1.06 -0.24
CA VAL A 97 -2.24 1.44 0.36
C VAL A 97 -2.32 1.35 1.89
N TRP A 98 -1.36 0.67 2.50
CA TRP A 98 -1.17 0.65 3.96
C TRP A 98 0.30 0.32 4.29
N HIS A 99 0.71 0.26 5.56
CA HIS A 99 2.13 0.07 5.91
C HIS A 99 2.53 -1.39 6.10
N HIS A 100 1.82 -2.15 6.95
CA HIS A 100 2.24 -3.51 7.34
C HIS A 100 1.94 -4.56 6.28
N PRO A 101 2.78 -5.59 6.10
CA PRO A 101 2.58 -6.60 5.06
C PRO A 101 1.41 -7.52 5.40
N VAL A 102 0.83 -8.16 4.38
CA VAL A 102 -0.18 -9.23 4.55
C VAL A 102 0.40 -10.64 4.40
N THR A 103 1.68 -10.72 4.05
CA THR A 103 2.42 -11.95 3.72
C THR A 103 3.84 -11.90 4.29
N GLY A 104 4.43 -13.08 4.49
CA GLY A 104 5.76 -13.24 5.07
C GLY A 104 5.85 -12.90 6.57
N ASN A 105 7.07 -12.59 7.03
CA ASN A 105 7.36 -12.26 8.42
C ASN A 105 6.74 -10.90 8.82
N GLN A 106 6.29 -10.78 10.08
CA GLN A 106 5.62 -9.58 10.62
C GLN A 106 4.34 -9.19 9.88
N LYS A 107 3.70 -10.15 9.21
CA LYS A 107 2.41 -9.95 8.55
C LYS A 107 1.29 -9.65 9.55
N ILE A 108 0.33 -8.87 9.06
CA ILE A 108 -0.99 -8.72 9.67
C ILE A 108 -1.59 -10.11 9.91
N GLY A 109 -1.97 -10.41 11.15
CA GLY A 109 -2.49 -11.72 11.53
C GLY A 109 -3.87 -12.02 10.93
N ASN A 110 -4.77 -11.03 10.92
CA ASN A 110 -6.10 -11.15 10.34
C ASN A 110 -6.22 -10.33 9.06
N THR A 111 -6.26 -11.01 7.91
CA THR A 111 -6.33 -10.41 6.59
C THR A 111 -7.72 -10.46 5.96
N ALA A 112 -8.81 -10.69 6.72
CA ALA A 112 -10.16 -10.82 6.18
C ALA A 112 -10.63 -9.61 5.33
N PHE A 113 -10.06 -8.42 5.55
CA PHE A 113 -10.32 -7.24 4.73
C PHE A 113 -9.84 -7.39 3.28
N THR A 114 -8.84 -8.23 2.98
CA THR A 114 -8.32 -8.39 1.61
C THR A 114 -9.40 -8.93 0.66
N GLU A 115 -10.28 -9.81 1.16
CA GLU A 115 -11.44 -10.29 0.40
C GLU A 115 -12.46 -9.19 0.14
N GLN A 116 -12.67 -8.25 1.08
CA GLN A 116 -13.55 -7.10 0.86
C GLN A 116 -12.98 -6.19 -0.23
N LEU A 117 -11.68 -5.87 -0.15
CA LEU A 117 -10.97 -5.07 -1.16
C LEU A 117 -11.04 -5.73 -2.55
N ARG A 118 -10.78 -7.05 -2.61
CA ARG A 118 -10.84 -7.84 -3.86
C ARG A 118 -12.24 -7.81 -4.49
N LYS A 119 -13.30 -8.00 -3.67
CA LYS A 119 -14.69 -7.92 -4.12
C LYS A 119 -15.05 -6.51 -4.63
N ALA A 120 -14.53 -5.49 -3.97
CA ALA A 120 -14.71 -4.08 -4.34
C ALA A 120 -13.85 -3.63 -5.53
N GLY A 121 -13.20 -4.55 -6.24
CA GLY A 121 -12.48 -4.23 -7.48
C GLY A 121 -11.05 -3.72 -7.28
N VAL A 122 -10.51 -3.74 -6.06
CA VAL A 122 -9.08 -3.49 -5.84
C VAL A 122 -8.27 -4.58 -6.55
N ARG A 123 -7.22 -4.16 -7.27
CA ARG A 123 -6.34 -5.07 -8.02
C ARG A 123 -4.89 -5.00 -7.59
N LEU A 124 -4.48 -3.88 -7.01
CA LEU A 124 -3.12 -3.65 -6.55
C LEU A 124 -3.13 -3.14 -5.11
N VAL A 125 -2.20 -3.65 -4.32
CA VAL A 125 -1.92 -3.26 -2.94
C VAL A 125 -0.48 -2.81 -2.85
N LEU A 126 -0.26 -1.67 -2.21
CA LEU A 126 1.06 -1.15 -1.87
C LEU A 126 1.26 -1.24 -0.36
N HIS A 127 2.37 -1.82 0.08
CA HIS A 127 2.76 -1.80 1.49
C HIS A 127 4.24 -1.54 1.71
N GLY A 128 4.64 -1.32 2.97
CA GLY A 128 6.04 -1.13 3.40
C GLY A 128 6.45 -2.16 4.47
N HIS A 129 7.13 -1.67 5.52
CA HIS A 129 7.54 -2.38 6.75
C HIS A 129 8.58 -3.50 6.62
N VAL A 130 8.67 -4.20 5.48
CA VAL A 130 9.58 -5.34 5.32
C VAL A 130 10.93 -4.92 4.71
N HIS A 131 11.02 -3.72 4.11
CA HIS A 131 12.26 -3.19 3.51
C HIS A 131 12.90 -4.15 2.49
N GLU A 132 12.09 -5.01 1.86
CA GLU A 132 12.49 -6.00 0.86
C GLU A 132 11.61 -5.86 -0.38
N ASP A 133 12.18 -6.13 -1.56
CA ASP A 133 11.41 -6.28 -2.79
C ASP A 133 10.65 -7.61 -2.73
N ARG A 134 9.40 -7.56 -2.26
CA ARG A 134 8.50 -8.73 -2.28
C ARG A 134 7.38 -8.54 -3.29
N THR A 135 7.28 -9.53 -4.17
CA THR A 135 6.09 -9.79 -4.97
C THR A 135 5.33 -10.90 -4.31
N ASP A 136 4.29 -10.55 -3.58
CA ASP A 136 3.41 -11.53 -2.97
C ASP A 136 2.05 -11.52 -3.67
N LEU A 137 1.52 -12.72 -3.90
CA LEU A 137 0.18 -12.93 -4.43
C LEU A 137 -0.72 -13.38 -3.29
N VAL A 138 -1.76 -12.60 -2.98
CA VAL A 138 -2.78 -12.97 -2.01
C VAL A 138 -4.08 -13.29 -2.76
N GLY A 139 -4.65 -14.47 -2.50
CA GLY A 139 -5.88 -14.94 -3.14
C GLY A 139 -5.64 -15.73 -4.43
N TYR A 140 -5.23 -16.99 -4.29
CA TYR A 140 -5.01 -17.93 -5.41
C TYR A 140 -6.30 -18.57 -5.96
N GLN A 141 -7.45 -18.36 -5.31
CA GLN A 141 -8.70 -18.99 -5.71
C GLN A 141 -9.66 -17.94 -6.30
N GLN A 142 -9.87 -18.06 -7.62
CA GLN A 142 -10.95 -17.48 -8.43
C GLN A 142 -10.76 -16.03 -8.95
N HIS A 143 -10.35 -15.96 -10.23
CA HIS A 143 -10.61 -14.94 -11.26
C HIS A 143 -10.51 -13.43 -10.94
N ARG A 144 -10.07 -13.04 -9.74
CA ARG A 144 -9.76 -11.66 -9.35
C ARG A 144 -8.59 -11.68 -8.38
N ILE A 145 -7.37 -11.56 -8.92
CA ILE A 145 -6.12 -11.63 -8.14
C ILE A 145 -5.86 -10.27 -7.48
N LEU A 146 -5.48 -10.27 -6.21
CA LEU A 146 -5.00 -9.09 -5.50
C LEU A 146 -3.47 -9.11 -5.49
N HIS A 147 -2.85 -8.23 -6.28
CA HIS A 147 -1.39 -8.14 -6.34
C HIS A 147 -0.87 -7.28 -5.21
N VAL A 148 0.13 -7.77 -4.49
CA VAL A 148 0.72 -7.07 -3.35
C VAL A 148 2.17 -6.72 -3.67
N ALA A 149 2.46 -5.42 -3.72
CA ALA A 149 3.78 -4.89 -3.98
C ALA A 149 4.34 -4.22 -2.71
N GLY A 150 5.41 -4.80 -2.17
CA GLY A 150 6.19 -4.18 -1.11
C GLY A 150 7.10 -3.10 -1.66
N ALA A 151 7.02 -1.89 -1.10
CA ALA A 151 8.01 -0.84 -1.28
C ALA A 151 9.14 -1.04 -0.26
N GLY A 152 10.39 -0.94 -0.73
CA GLY A 152 11.55 -0.98 0.16
C GLY A 152 11.82 0.35 0.87
N SER A 153 13.04 0.52 1.36
CA SER A 153 13.51 1.64 2.18
C SER A 153 13.93 2.88 1.36
N PHE A 154 13.01 3.78 0.99
CA PHE A 154 13.41 4.99 0.26
C PHE A 154 14.28 5.94 1.10
N GLY A 155 13.90 6.18 2.37
CA GLY A 155 14.51 7.21 3.22
C GLY A 155 15.11 6.72 4.54
N VAL A 156 15.34 5.41 4.69
CA VAL A 156 15.92 4.88 5.94
C VAL A 156 17.42 5.15 5.97
N TRP A 157 17.85 5.86 7.00
CA TRP A 157 19.25 6.22 7.26
C TRP A 157 20.04 4.97 7.65
N SER A 158 21.34 4.92 7.33
CA SER A 158 22.22 3.75 7.53
C SER A 158 22.13 3.07 8.91
N ALA A 159 21.88 3.80 10.00
CA ALA A 159 21.81 3.23 11.35
C ALA A 159 20.60 2.31 11.61
N GLU A 160 19.50 2.50 10.87
CA GLU A 160 18.24 1.74 11.04
C GLU A 160 18.03 0.70 9.92
N ARG A 161 19.00 0.57 9.00
CA ARG A 161 18.94 -0.42 7.91
C ARG A 161 19.54 -1.75 8.36
N PRO A 162 18.94 -2.89 7.97
CA PRO A 162 19.64 -4.16 8.02
C PRO A 162 20.99 -4.04 7.30
N PRO A 163 22.08 -4.64 7.82
CA PRO A 163 23.38 -4.61 7.16
C PRO A 163 23.27 -5.00 5.68
N ALA A 164 23.85 -4.19 4.79
CA ALA A 164 23.83 -4.36 3.33
C ALA A 164 22.46 -4.23 2.62
N ALA A 165 21.40 -3.72 3.28
CA ALA A 165 20.14 -3.40 2.60
C ALA A 165 20.25 -2.07 1.80
N PRO A 166 20.07 -2.10 0.46
CA PRO A 166 20.10 -0.87 -0.33
C PRO A 166 18.87 0.00 -0.01
N GLN A 167 18.95 1.28 -0.37
CA GLN A 167 17.74 2.10 -0.44
C GLN A 167 16.93 1.66 -1.65
N LEU A 168 15.60 1.64 -1.54
CA LEU A 168 14.71 1.02 -2.52
C LEU A 168 13.44 1.86 -2.73
N TYR A 169 12.99 1.96 -3.97
CA TYR A 169 11.62 2.37 -4.30
C TYR A 169 11.12 1.67 -5.55
N ASN A 170 9.81 1.69 -5.74
CA ASN A 170 9.15 1.18 -6.94
C ASN A 170 8.64 2.35 -7.78
N LEU A 171 8.85 2.28 -9.10
CA LEU A 171 8.17 3.11 -10.08
C LEU A 171 7.13 2.25 -10.80
N MET A 172 5.87 2.66 -10.80
CA MET A 172 4.78 1.91 -11.41
C MET A 172 4.34 2.58 -12.70
N GLU A 173 4.44 1.85 -13.80
CA GLU A 173 3.93 2.25 -15.11
C GLU A 173 2.64 1.46 -15.37
N VAL A 174 1.51 2.17 -15.36
CA VAL A 174 0.18 1.60 -15.57
C VAL A 174 -0.16 1.63 -17.06
N ASP A 175 -0.60 0.50 -17.60
CA ASP A 175 -1.09 0.45 -18.98
C ASP A 175 -2.37 1.30 -19.13
N ARG A 176 -2.52 2.03 -20.24
CA ARG A 176 -3.69 2.91 -20.45
C ARG A 176 -5.01 2.16 -20.52
N GLY A 177 -4.99 0.89 -20.92
CA GLY A 177 -6.15 0.00 -20.89
C GLY A 177 -6.41 -0.61 -19.51
N LEU A 178 -5.59 -0.28 -18.50
CA LEU A 178 -5.66 -0.74 -17.11
C LEU A 178 -5.52 -2.27 -16.96
N GLY A 179 -5.08 -2.97 -18.01
CA GLY A 179 -4.94 -4.42 -18.00
C GLY A 179 -3.64 -4.92 -17.35
N SER A 180 -2.65 -4.05 -17.17
CA SER A 180 -1.39 -4.43 -16.53
C SER A 180 -0.65 -3.25 -15.89
N VAL A 181 0.21 -3.57 -14.92
CA VAL A 181 1.17 -2.63 -14.33
C VAL A 181 2.57 -3.21 -14.47
N LYS A 182 3.50 -2.39 -14.92
CA LYS A 182 4.93 -2.70 -14.89
C LYS A 182 5.53 -2.05 -13.65
N VAL A 183 6.09 -2.86 -12.76
CA VAL A 183 6.70 -2.38 -11.51
C VAL A 183 8.21 -2.41 -11.68
N HIS A 184 8.80 -1.22 -11.83
CA HIS A 184 10.24 -1.03 -11.89
C HIS A 184 10.82 -0.94 -10.48
N THR A 185 11.72 -1.85 -10.13
CA THR A 185 12.48 -1.76 -8.89
C THR A 185 13.68 -0.86 -9.09
N ARG A 186 13.86 0.10 -8.19
CA ARG A 186 14.95 1.06 -8.18
C ARG A 186 15.68 0.97 -6.87
N TYR A 187 17.00 1.05 -6.94
CA TYR A 187 17.84 0.93 -5.77
C TYR A 187 19.03 1.88 -5.82
N LYS A 188 19.60 2.11 -4.65
CA LYS A 188 20.80 2.92 -4.45
C LYS A 188 21.70 2.22 -3.43
N ASP A 189 22.94 1.95 -3.82
CA ASP A 189 23.90 1.11 -3.08
C ASP A 189 24.55 1.84 -1.89
N ASN A 190 24.68 3.16 -1.97
CA ASN A 190 25.22 4.01 -0.90
C ASN A 190 24.55 5.38 -0.95
N GLU A 191 24.60 6.16 0.13
CA GLU A 191 23.80 7.39 0.31
C GLU A 191 24.16 8.53 -0.67
N GLU A 192 25.31 8.47 -1.32
CA GLU A 192 25.76 9.47 -2.31
C GLU A 192 25.55 9.02 -3.77
N GLY A 193 25.29 7.73 -3.99
CA GLY A 193 25.16 7.14 -5.32
C GLY A 193 23.93 7.59 -6.11
N ALA A 194 23.90 7.27 -7.40
CA ALA A 194 22.73 7.47 -8.25
C ALA A 194 21.71 6.34 -8.05
N TRP A 195 20.42 6.67 -8.23
CA TRP A 195 19.38 5.65 -8.32
C TRP A 195 19.52 4.87 -9.64
N GLN A 196 19.46 3.55 -9.54
CA GLN A 196 19.60 2.66 -10.69
C GLN A 196 18.57 1.52 -10.66
N GLY A 197 18.39 0.85 -11.80
CA GLY A 197 17.45 -0.25 -11.91
C GLY A 197 17.98 -1.51 -11.23
N ARG A 198 17.15 -2.15 -10.39
CA ARG A 198 17.55 -3.36 -9.65
C ARG A 198 17.29 -4.62 -10.48
N ALA A 199 18.30 -5.14 -11.15
CA ALA A 199 18.18 -6.27 -12.08
C ALA A 199 18.10 -7.64 -11.37
N ILE A 200 17.00 -7.90 -10.65
CA ILE A 200 16.80 -9.15 -9.87
C ILE A 200 15.71 -10.06 -10.45
N TRP A 201 14.82 -9.50 -11.28
CA TRP A 201 13.66 -10.22 -11.81
C TRP A 201 14.02 -11.09 -13.01
N PRO A 202 13.40 -12.28 -13.19
CA PRO A 202 13.64 -13.11 -14.36
C PRO A 202 13.35 -12.39 -15.69
N GLY A 203 14.27 -12.49 -16.65
CA GLY A 203 14.08 -12.03 -18.03
C GLY A 203 13.42 -13.09 -18.94
N PRO A 204 13.26 -12.80 -20.24
CA PRO A 204 12.59 -13.70 -21.18
C PRO A 204 13.48 -14.88 -21.55
N GLU A 205 14.79 -14.70 -21.47
CA GLU A 205 15.81 -15.70 -21.76
C GLU A 205 16.39 -16.23 -20.46
N LYS A 206 16.73 -17.52 -20.45
CA LYS A 206 17.36 -18.18 -19.30
C LYS A 206 18.67 -17.45 -18.94
N GLY A 207 18.80 -17.08 -17.67
CA GLY A 207 19.99 -16.37 -17.16
C GLY A 207 19.94 -14.84 -17.29
N THR A 208 18.98 -14.28 -18.03
CA THR A 208 18.80 -12.83 -18.09
C THR A 208 18.00 -12.32 -16.89
N LYS A 209 18.35 -11.11 -16.45
CA LYS A 209 17.66 -10.40 -15.37
C LYS A 209 17.11 -9.07 -15.86
N ARG A 210 16.00 -8.64 -15.28
CA ARG A 210 15.30 -7.39 -15.57
C ARG A 210 15.15 -6.55 -14.32
N THR A 211 15.01 -5.25 -14.54
CA THR A 211 14.81 -4.24 -13.50
C THR A 211 13.33 -3.98 -13.17
N TYR A 212 12.45 -4.86 -13.67
CA TYR A 212 11.02 -4.77 -13.47
C TYR A 212 10.35 -6.14 -13.59
N TYR A 213 9.14 -6.24 -13.06
CA TYR A 213 8.19 -7.32 -13.33
C TYR A 213 6.86 -6.73 -13.83
N ARG A 214 6.00 -7.58 -14.41
CA ARG A 214 4.68 -7.18 -14.89
C ARG A 214 3.60 -7.91 -14.11
N VAL A 215 2.58 -7.15 -13.73
CA VAL A 215 1.38 -7.59 -13.06
C VAL A 215 0.21 -7.52 -14.04
N GLY A 216 -0.49 -8.63 -14.27
CA GLY A 216 -1.75 -8.64 -15.02
C GLY A 216 -2.93 -8.33 -14.09
N LEU A 217 -3.78 -7.37 -14.47
CA LEU A 217 -4.91 -6.90 -13.66
C LEU A 217 -6.27 -7.46 -14.11
N VAL A 218 -6.26 -8.26 -15.20
CA VAL A 218 -7.40 -8.94 -15.84
C VAL A 218 -7.28 -10.45 -15.75
#